data_AF-A0A6A3LVN6-F1
#
_entry.id   AF-A0A6A3LVN6-F1
#
_cell.length_a   1.000
_cell.length_b   1.000
_cell.length_c   1.000
_cell.angle_alpha   90.00
_cell.angle_beta   90.00
_cell.angle_gamma   90.00
#
_symmetry.space_group_name_H-M   'P 1'
#
loop_
_entity.id
_entity.type
_entity.pdbx_description
1 polymer ?
#
loop_
_entity_poly.entity_id
_entity_poly.type
_entity_poly.pdbx_seq_one_letter_code
_entity_poly.pdbx_strand_id
1 'polypeptide(L)'
;MYEPTVQVIEVANAFKKQVLNGMLATLEEEMRLHMNDLDVELEASGIRSVNGAPVAKRICALANHYVAQRQKSVKAAVPMHFWVRPAHIKAMAIHARETIYVLDVDEHGTTRAQAYAYNSIALHGEDSFDSGTNQTMPTQEAMELLEELVVGGILPPVLVLRWRETGNHFQAITYDADRYDSYVKQLTTLAPRRNAILEKYGRSAMDYIQYDPEGTTKAAARALKVIRKQAKSQTIAQEMSAEEEHSADESDAKEEVDVTRMAEEALNTNQRMHGNPSEENRCRNEESSITHMDSQQVDSGTRPPRTVRDGIELEGEAKELREHMVTASEENDVDITNDDTY
;
A
#
# COMPACT_ATOMS: atom_id res chain seq x y z
N MET A 1 -7.21 -18.73 22.73
CA MET A 1 -7.59 -17.79 21.66
C MET A 1 -8.86 -18.33 21.01
N TYR A 2 -9.91 -17.53 20.88
CA TYR A 2 -11.16 -17.97 20.23
C TYR A 2 -11.02 -17.92 18.70
N GLU A 3 -11.63 -18.87 17.99
CA GLU A 3 -11.73 -18.78 16.53
C GLU A 3 -12.69 -17.64 16.13
N PRO A 4 -12.33 -16.76 15.17
CA PRO A 4 -13.26 -15.78 14.62
C PRO A 4 -14.47 -16.45 13.95
N THR A 5 -15.66 -15.93 14.21
CA THR A 5 -16.89 -16.44 13.57
C THR A 5 -16.90 -16.12 12.07
N VAL A 6 -17.68 -16.89 11.29
CA VAL A 6 -17.83 -16.67 9.84
C VAL A 6 -18.24 -15.22 9.53
N GLN A 7 -19.17 -14.64 10.30
CA GLN A 7 -19.62 -13.26 10.12
C GLN A 7 -18.51 -12.23 10.38
N VAL A 8 -17.64 -12.46 11.38
CA VAL A 8 -16.46 -11.60 11.62
C VAL A 8 -15.47 -11.70 10.46
N ILE A 9 -15.24 -12.92 9.94
CA ILE A 9 -14.36 -13.17 8.78
C ILE A 9 -14.91 -12.50 7.51
N GLU A 10 -16.23 -12.53 7.29
CA GLU A 10 -16.89 -11.86 6.17
C GLU A 10 -16.77 -10.32 6.26
N VAL A 11 -17.09 -9.74 7.42
CA VAL A 11 -17.00 -8.29 7.65
C VAL A 11 -15.56 -7.80 7.51
N ALA A 12 -14.59 -8.49 8.11
CA ALA A 12 -13.18 -8.13 8.00
C ALA A 12 -12.64 -8.27 6.56
N ASN A 13 -13.08 -9.28 5.81
CA ASN A 13 -12.77 -9.40 4.38
C ASN A 13 -13.43 -8.29 3.55
N ALA A 14 -14.64 -7.84 3.89
CA ALA A 14 -15.30 -6.73 3.21
C ALA A 14 -14.60 -5.39 3.49
N PHE A 15 -14.27 -5.10 4.75
CA PHE A 15 -13.49 -3.92 5.16
C PHE A 15 -12.13 -3.88 4.47
N LYS A 16 -11.37 -4.98 4.51
CA LYS A 16 -10.07 -5.08 3.81
C LYS A 16 -10.18 -4.82 2.30
N LYS A 17 -11.27 -5.28 1.66
CA LYS A 17 -11.53 -5.00 0.24
C LYS A 17 -11.82 -3.52 -0.02
N GLN A 18 -12.51 -2.83 0.89
CA GLN A 18 -12.76 -1.39 0.78
C GLN A 18 -11.47 -0.57 0.93
N VAL A 19 -10.67 -0.84 1.98
CA VAL A 19 -9.37 -0.18 2.20
C VAL A 19 -8.43 -0.38 1.00
N LEU A 20 -8.28 -1.62 0.51
CA LEU A 20 -7.44 -1.90 -0.67
C LEU A 20 -8.02 -1.34 -1.98
N ASN A 21 -9.35 -1.13 -2.08
CA ASN A 21 -9.92 -0.39 -3.21
C ASN A 21 -9.59 1.11 -3.10
N GLY A 22 -9.56 1.69 -1.90
CA GLY A 22 -9.06 3.05 -1.67
C GLY A 22 -7.61 3.19 -2.14
N MET A 23 -6.72 2.35 -1.63
CA MET A 23 -5.30 2.31 -2.04
C MET A 23 -5.12 2.17 -3.56
N LEU A 24 -5.94 1.34 -4.21
CA LEU A 24 -5.90 1.11 -5.66
C LEU A 24 -6.54 2.23 -6.49
N ALA A 25 -7.32 3.13 -5.89
CA ALA A 25 -8.00 4.23 -6.59
C ALA A 25 -7.11 5.48 -6.74
N THR A 26 -6.18 5.71 -5.82
CA THR A 26 -5.26 6.88 -5.78
C THR A 26 -3.78 6.50 -5.91
N LEU A 27 -3.48 5.24 -6.28
CA LEU A 27 -2.11 4.70 -6.25
C LEU A 27 -1.13 5.44 -7.18
N GLU A 28 -1.61 5.93 -8.33
CA GLU A 28 -0.76 6.59 -9.31
C GLU A 28 -0.36 8.01 -8.84
N GLU A 29 -1.26 8.66 -8.11
CA GLU A 29 -1.11 9.98 -7.52
C GLU A 29 -0.26 9.92 -6.24
N GLU A 30 -0.61 9.04 -5.30
CA GLU A 30 0.10 8.84 -4.02
C GLU A 30 1.57 8.45 -4.24
N MET A 31 1.85 7.54 -5.18
CA MET A 31 3.22 7.08 -5.47
C MET A 31 4.03 8.06 -6.33
N ARG A 32 3.40 9.06 -6.95
CA ARG A 32 4.09 10.21 -7.57
C ARG A 32 4.39 11.30 -6.55
N LEU A 33 3.49 11.55 -5.61
CA LEU A 33 3.68 12.51 -4.53
C LEU A 33 4.77 12.02 -3.55
N HIS A 34 4.74 10.73 -3.20
CA HIS A 34 5.65 10.09 -2.25
C HIS A 34 6.52 9.02 -2.93
N MET A 35 7.39 9.40 -3.88
CA MET A 35 8.21 8.42 -4.62
C MET A 35 9.10 7.55 -3.73
N ASN A 36 9.51 8.03 -2.54
CA ASN A 36 10.26 7.23 -1.57
C ASN A 36 9.42 6.08 -0.97
N ASP A 37 8.12 6.31 -0.72
CA ASP A 37 7.19 5.27 -0.25
C ASP A 37 7.03 4.16 -1.30
N LEU A 38 7.15 4.47 -2.60
CA LEU A 38 7.10 3.46 -3.67
C LEU A 38 8.28 2.47 -3.60
N ASP A 39 9.51 2.92 -3.35
CA ASP A 39 10.64 2.00 -3.15
C ASP A 39 10.47 1.18 -1.85
N VAL A 40 10.05 1.84 -0.76
CA VAL A 40 9.84 1.22 0.56
C VAL A 40 8.72 0.17 0.55
N GLU A 41 7.62 0.38 -0.19
CA GLU A 41 6.56 -0.63 -0.35
C GLU A 41 6.92 -1.73 -1.36
N LEU A 42 7.69 -1.44 -2.42
CA LEU A 42 8.14 -2.46 -3.38
C LEU A 42 9.09 -3.48 -2.73
N GLU A 43 10.08 -3.02 -1.95
CA GLU A 43 10.98 -3.92 -1.22
C GLU A 43 10.20 -4.78 -0.22
N ALA A 44 9.33 -4.17 0.59
CA ALA A 44 8.56 -4.88 1.60
C ALA A 44 7.53 -5.86 1.00
N SER A 45 6.99 -5.55 -0.19
CA SER A 45 6.16 -6.46 -0.99
C SER A 45 6.97 -7.59 -1.65
N GLY A 46 8.30 -7.59 -1.52
CA GLY A 46 9.22 -8.58 -2.10
C GLY A 46 9.52 -8.38 -3.59
N ILE A 47 9.12 -7.25 -4.18
CA ILE A 47 9.07 -7.03 -5.63
C ILE A 47 10.40 -6.44 -6.14
N ARG A 48 11.49 -7.19 -5.93
CA ARG A 48 12.86 -6.76 -6.31
C ARG A 48 13.11 -6.79 -7.84
N SER A 49 12.23 -7.43 -8.61
CA SER A 49 12.36 -7.59 -10.07
C SER A 49 12.03 -6.34 -10.90
N VAL A 50 11.68 -5.22 -10.26
CA VAL A 50 11.41 -3.93 -10.92
C VAL A 50 12.36 -2.81 -10.45
N ASN A 51 13.44 -3.16 -9.75
CA ASN A 51 14.48 -2.20 -9.38
C ASN A 51 15.11 -1.60 -10.65
N GLY A 52 15.23 -0.27 -10.70
CA GLY A 52 15.69 0.45 -11.89
C GLY A 52 14.69 0.51 -13.06
N ALA A 53 13.53 -0.16 -12.99
CA ALA A 53 12.53 -0.11 -14.04
C ALA A 53 11.75 1.23 -14.04
N PRO A 54 11.22 1.69 -15.19
CA PRO A 54 10.35 2.85 -15.29
C PRO A 54 9.21 2.88 -14.27
N VAL A 55 8.88 4.09 -13.79
CA VAL A 55 7.92 4.31 -12.69
C VAL A 55 6.55 3.67 -12.94
N ALA A 56 6.02 3.64 -14.18
CA ALA A 56 4.74 2.98 -14.44
C ALA A 56 4.82 1.45 -14.34
N LYS A 57 5.95 0.82 -14.71
CA LYS A 57 6.20 -0.61 -14.47
C LYS A 57 6.26 -0.91 -12.97
N ARG A 58 6.96 -0.06 -12.21
CA ARG A 58 7.05 -0.13 -10.73
C ARG A 58 5.68 -0.01 -10.04
N ILE A 59 4.91 1.04 -10.34
CA ILE A 59 3.55 1.24 -9.80
C ILE A 59 2.62 0.10 -10.21
N CYS A 60 2.70 -0.40 -11.45
CA CYS A 60 1.89 -1.54 -11.91
C CYS A 60 2.19 -2.84 -11.13
N ALA A 61 3.46 -3.09 -10.78
CA ALA A 61 3.82 -4.25 -9.97
C ALA A 61 3.22 -4.16 -8.56
N LEU A 62 3.31 -3.00 -7.89
CA LEU A 62 2.70 -2.76 -6.58
C LEU A 62 1.15 -2.84 -6.65
N ALA A 63 0.53 -2.30 -7.70
CA ALA A 63 -0.91 -2.40 -7.94
C ALA A 63 -1.37 -3.86 -8.06
N ASN A 64 -0.62 -4.69 -8.79
CA ASN A 64 -0.92 -6.11 -8.93
C ASN A 64 -0.74 -6.87 -7.60
N HIS A 65 0.22 -6.46 -6.77
CA HIS A 65 0.40 -7.00 -5.42
C HIS A 65 -0.79 -6.66 -4.51
N TYR A 66 -1.23 -5.40 -4.42
CA TYR A 66 -2.43 -5.03 -3.66
C TYR A 66 -3.70 -5.74 -4.17
N VAL A 67 -3.83 -5.98 -5.48
CA VAL A 67 -4.91 -6.83 -6.03
C VAL A 67 -4.83 -8.27 -5.50
N ALA A 68 -3.64 -8.86 -5.38
CA ALA A 68 -3.45 -10.17 -4.78
C ALA A 68 -3.72 -10.18 -3.25
N GLN A 69 -3.33 -9.13 -2.52
CA GLN A 69 -3.66 -8.98 -1.09
C GLN A 69 -5.19 -8.96 -0.87
N ARG A 70 -5.91 -8.27 -1.76
CA ARG A 70 -7.38 -8.09 -1.75
C ARG A 70 -8.15 -9.38 -1.99
N GLN A 71 -7.54 -10.35 -2.68
CA GLN A 71 -8.14 -11.66 -2.99
C GLN A 71 -7.97 -12.70 -1.88
N LYS A 72 -6.91 -12.62 -1.07
CA LYS A 72 -6.67 -13.56 0.04
C LYS A 72 -7.67 -13.33 1.19
N SER A 73 -8.08 -14.38 1.90
CA SER A 73 -8.92 -14.26 3.11
C SER A 73 -8.13 -13.73 4.31
N VAL A 74 -8.76 -13.03 5.25
CA VAL A 74 -8.16 -12.67 6.55
C VAL A 74 -7.83 -13.87 7.45
N LYS A 75 -8.43 -15.06 7.21
CA LYS A 75 -8.07 -16.31 7.90
C LYS A 75 -6.95 -17.10 7.18
N ALA A 76 -6.46 -16.63 6.04
CA ALA A 76 -5.38 -17.30 5.32
C ALA A 76 -4.01 -17.00 5.96
N ALA A 77 -3.19 -18.02 6.16
CA ALA A 77 -1.77 -17.83 6.43
C ALA A 77 -1.08 -17.20 5.21
N VAL A 78 -0.25 -16.18 5.42
CA VAL A 78 0.41 -15.43 4.34
C VAL A 78 1.85 -15.04 4.73
N PRO A 79 2.79 -14.97 3.77
CA PRO A 79 4.14 -14.44 4.01
C PRO A 79 4.12 -13.00 4.54
N MET A 80 5.19 -12.57 5.20
CA MET A 80 5.32 -11.21 5.76
C MET A 80 5.12 -10.09 4.72
N HIS A 81 5.47 -10.33 3.45
CA HIS A 81 5.22 -9.37 2.36
C HIS A 81 3.73 -9.20 2.00
N PHE A 82 2.80 -9.90 2.67
CA PHE A 82 1.35 -9.70 2.59
C PHE A 82 0.75 -9.08 3.87
N TRP A 83 1.59 -8.67 4.84
CA TRP A 83 1.13 -8.11 6.12
C TRP A 83 0.75 -6.63 6.01
N VAL A 84 0.03 -6.14 7.02
CA VAL A 84 -0.38 -4.73 7.14
C VAL A 84 0.85 -3.84 7.35
N ARG A 85 0.93 -2.76 6.58
CA ARG A 85 2.03 -1.79 6.50
C ARG A 85 1.53 -0.36 6.75
N PRO A 86 2.42 0.63 6.98
CA PRO A 86 2.05 2.04 7.09
C PRO A 86 1.10 2.54 5.99
N ALA A 87 1.30 2.10 4.74
CA ALA A 87 0.44 2.43 3.60
C ALA A 87 -1.03 1.95 3.76
N HIS A 88 -1.26 0.82 4.44
CA HIS A 88 -2.60 0.35 4.76
C HIS A 88 -3.24 1.15 5.89
N ILE A 89 -2.47 1.60 6.89
CA ILE A 89 -2.99 2.39 8.01
C ILE A 89 -3.36 3.80 7.54
N LYS A 90 -2.51 4.42 6.71
CA LYS A 90 -2.84 5.61 5.90
C LYS A 90 -4.21 5.46 5.22
N ALA A 91 -4.43 4.36 4.50
CA ALA A 91 -5.68 4.11 3.79
C ALA A 91 -6.87 3.76 4.70
N MET A 92 -6.64 3.18 5.89
CA MET A 92 -7.68 2.99 6.90
C MET A 92 -8.12 4.33 7.50
N ALA A 93 -7.20 5.29 7.71
CA ALA A 93 -7.54 6.64 8.18
C ALA A 93 -8.40 7.40 7.14
N ILE A 94 -8.05 7.31 5.85
CA ILE A 94 -8.87 7.85 4.73
C ILE A 94 -10.26 7.19 4.70
N HIS A 95 -10.33 5.87 4.87
CA HIS A 95 -11.59 5.12 4.87
C HIS A 95 -12.50 5.48 6.06
N ALA A 96 -11.92 5.64 7.25
CA ALA A 96 -12.65 5.98 8.48
C ALA A 96 -12.99 7.48 8.60
N ARG A 97 -12.30 8.36 7.86
CA ARG A 97 -12.29 9.83 8.06
C ARG A 97 -11.86 10.23 9.48
N GLU A 98 -10.94 9.46 10.08
CA GLU A 98 -10.44 9.63 11.45
C GLU A 98 -8.92 9.39 11.53
N THR A 99 -8.26 10.01 12.50
CA THR A 99 -6.85 9.72 12.83
C THR A 99 -6.77 8.35 13.49
N ILE A 100 -5.95 7.46 12.95
CA ILE A 100 -5.58 6.20 13.61
C ILE A 100 -4.27 6.42 14.34
N TYR A 101 -4.29 6.27 15.66
CA TYR A 101 -3.11 6.34 16.50
C TYR A 101 -2.47 4.95 16.59
N VAL A 102 -1.15 4.89 16.43
CA VAL A 102 -0.37 3.66 16.60
C VAL A 102 0.60 3.85 17.77
N LEU A 103 0.49 2.99 18.77
CA LEU A 103 1.46 2.83 19.83
C LEU A 103 2.45 1.75 19.40
N ASP A 104 3.60 2.20 18.88
CA ASP A 104 4.70 1.37 18.40
C ASP A 104 5.62 1.02 19.58
N VAL A 105 5.49 -0.21 20.09
CA VAL A 105 6.14 -0.70 21.31
C VAL A 105 7.26 -1.65 20.94
N ASP A 106 8.51 -1.23 21.12
CA ASP A 106 9.67 -2.06 20.77
C ASP A 106 9.96 -3.20 21.77
N GLU A 107 11.02 -3.95 21.48
CA GLU A 107 11.43 -5.16 22.21
C GLU A 107 11.87 -4.86 23.66
N HIS A 108 12.22 -3.61 23.96
CA HIS A 108 12.53 -3.13 25.32
C HIS A 108 11.29 -2.54 26.03
N GLY A 109 10.13 -2.50 25.37
CA GLY A 109 8.91 -1.90 25.89
C GLY A 109 8.77 -0.39 25.65
N THR A 110 9.75 0.25 25.00
CA THR A 110 9.71 1.68 24.69
C THR A 110 8.56 1.93 23.72
N THR A 111 7.65 2.83 24.10
CA THR A 111 6.46 3.13 23.30
C THR A 111 6.62 4.46 22.57
N ARG A 112 6.54 4.43 21.24
CA ARG A 112 6.48 5.61 20.37
C ARG A 112 5.06 5.78 19.84
N ALA A 113 4.48 6.96 20.04
CA ALA A 113 3.19 7.28 19.44
C ALA A 113 3.36 7.76 17.99
N GLN A 114 2.45 7.34 17.11
CA GLN A 114 2.34 7.77 15.73
C GLN A 114 0.88 8.12 15.41
N ALA A 115 0.64 9.20 14.68
CA ALA A 115 -0.67 9.58 14.17
C ALA A 115 -0.73 9.37 12.65
N TYR A 116 -1.63 8.47 12.22
CA TYR A 116 -1.95 8.24 10.81
C TYR A 116 -3.23 8.99 10.47
N ALA A 117 -3.13 9.96 9.56
CA ALA A 117 -4.26 10.78 9.10
C ALA A 117 -4.19 10.93 7.57
N TYR A 118 -4.91 11.91 7.03
CA TYR A 118 -4.87 12.22 5.60
C TYR A 118 -5.08 13.72 5.36
N ASN A 119 -4.70 14.18 4.16
CA ASN A 119 -5.01 15.50 3.65
C ASN A 119 -5.53 15.35 2.21
N SER A 120 -6.55 16.12 1.83
CA SER A 120 -7.00 16.20 0.44
C SER A 120 -6.04 17.10 -0.36
N ILE A 121 -5.40 16.53 -1.38
CA ILE A 121 -4.41 17.18 -2.24
C ILE A 121 -5.10 17.58 -3.55
N ALA A 122 -5.04 18.87 -3.91
CA ALA A 122 -5.58 19.38 -5.16
C ALA A 122 -4.78 18.86 -6.37
N LEU A 123 -5.49 18.44 -7.42
CA LEU A 123 -4.94 18.10 -8.73
C LEU A 123 -5.12 19.28 -9.69
N HIS A 124 -4.78 19.09 -10.98
CA HIS A 124 -4.97 20.12 -11.99
C HIS A 124 -6.46 20.29 -12.36
N GLY A 125 -7.13 21.26 -11.73
CA GLY A 125 -8.53 21.60 -11.99
C GLY A 125 -9.32 21.73 -10.69
N GLU A 126 -10.53 21.18 -10.68
CA GLU A 126 -11.37 21.05 -9.47
C GLU A 126 -11.22 19.66 -8.80
N ASP A 127 -10.50 18.73 -9.45
CA ASP A 127 -10.22 17.39 -8.90
C ASP A 127 -9.25 17.44 -7.71
N SER A 128 -9.38 16.49 -6.79
CA SER A 128 -8.47 16.25 -5.67
C SER A 128 -8.41 14.77 -5.31
N PHE A 129 -7.40 14.36 -4.54
CA PHE A 129 -7.30 13.02 -3.97
C PHE A 129 -6.84 13.07 -2.51
N ASP A 130 -7.32 12.15 -1.68
CA ASP A 130 -6.84 12.03 -0.30
C ASP A 130 -5.49 11.30 -0.26
N SER A 131 -4.47 11.97 0.27
CA SER A 131 -3.13 11.43 0.49
C SER A 131 -2.90 11.15 1.98
N GLY A 132 -2.28 10.01 2.30
CA GLY A 132 -2.13 9.56 3.67
C GLY A 132 -0.87 10.10 4.35
N THR A 133 -1.02 10.56 5.59
CA THR A 133 0.09 11.05 6.41
C THR A 133 0.43 10.07 7.54
N ASN A 134 1.69 10.08 7.97
CA ASN A 134 2.13 9.50 9.24
C ASN A 134 3.00 10.55 9.94
N GLN A 135 2.77 10.77 11.23
CA GLN A 135 3.55 11.67 12.07
C GLN A 135 3.91 10.98 13.39
N THR A 136 5.20 10.87 13.70
CA THR A 136 5.66 10.52 15.05
C THR A 136 5.29 11.63 16.02
N MET A 137 4.85 11.26 17.23
CA MET A 137 4.43 12.18 18.28
C MET A 137 5.39 12.10 19.49
N PRO A 138 5.75 13.23 20.11
CA PRO A 138 6.33 13.24 21.45
C PRO A 138 5.37 12.57 22.44
N THR A 139 5.89 11.77 23.38
CA THR A 139 5.06 11.00 24.33
C THR A 139 4.07 11.88 25.08
N GLN A 140 4.53 12.99 25.67
CA GLN A 140 3.70 13.94 26.42
C GLN A 140 2.54 14.50 25.56
N GLU A 141 2.84 14.93 24.32
CA GLU A 141 1.83 15.43 23.39
C GLU A 141 0.76 14.38 23.07
N ALA A 142 1.18 13.11 22.93
CA ALA A 142 0.27 11.99 22.72
C ALA A 142 -0.59 11.67 23.95
N MET A 143 -0.06 11.79 25.17
CA MET A 143 -0.85 11.65 26.40
C MET A 143 -1.96 12.69 26.45
N GLU A 144 -1.59 13.96 26.30
CA GLU A 144 -2.52 15.09 26.41
C GLU A 144 -3.57 15.10 25.31
N LEU A 145 -3.19 14.83 24.05
CA LEU A 145 -4.13 14.74 22.94
C LEU A 145 -5.15 13.60 23.13
N LEU A 146 -4.69 12.41 23.54
CA LEU A 146 -5.59 11.28 23.77
C LEU A 146 -6.51 11.51 24.98
N GLU A 147 -6.01 12.12 26.06
CA GLU A 147 -6.82 12.51 27.21
C GLU A 147 -7.86 13.58 26.84
N GLU A 148 -7.50 14.62 26.10
CA GLU A 148 -8.45 15.64 25.65
C GLU A 148 -9.48 15.12 24.63
N LEU A 149 -9.14 14.12 23.80
CA LEU A 149 -10.12 13.42 22.96
C LEU A 149 -11.09 12.59 23.80
N VAL A 150 -10.61 11.84 24.80
CA VAL A 150 -11.46 11.01 25.68
C VAL A 150 -12.37 11.87 26.57
N VAL A 151 -11.85 12.92 27.19
CA VAL A 151 -12.64 13.99 27.87
C VAL A 151 -13.49 14.78 26.87
N GLY A 152 -13.10 14.76 25.60
CA GLY A 152 -13.84 15.18 24.42
C GLY A 152 -15.12 14.37 24.16
N GLY A 153 -15.31 13.22 24.81
CA GLY A 153 -16.35 12.25 24.47
C GLY A 153 -16.07 11.51 23.15
N ILE A 154 -14.84 11.62 22.63
CA ILE A 154 -14.39 11.02 21.37
C ILE A 154 -13.64 9.74 21.70
N LEU A 155 -13.84 8.70 20.88
CA LEU A 155 -13.16 7.41 21.04
C LEU A 155 -12.10 7.27 19.93
N PRO A 156 -10.84 7.72 20.16
CA PRO A 156 -9.82 7.69 19.12
C PRO A 156 -9.53 6.24 18.68
N PRO A 157 -9.46 5.93 17.38
CA PRO A 157 -8.98 4.63 16.92
C PRO A 157 -7.51 4.43 17.31
N VAL A 158 -7.23 3.55 18.27
CA VAL A 158 -5.85 3.21 18.70
C VAL A 158 -5.51 1.77 18.34
N LEU A 159 -4.34 1.58 17.73
CA LEU A 159 -3.70 0.29 17.50
C LEU A 159 -2.39 0.21 18.32
N VAL A 160 -2.12 -0.94 18.92
CA VAL A 160 -0.83 -1.25 19.55
C VAL A 160 -0.05 -2.19 18.63
N LEU A 161 1.13 -1.78 18.18
CA LEU A 161 2.08 -2.61 17.45
C LEU A 161 3.19 -3.01 18.41
N ARG A 162 3.14 -4.22 18.96
CA ARG A 162 4.21 -4.72 19.84
C ARG A 162 5.19 -5.59 19.07
N TRP A 163 6.47 -5.26 19.17
CA TRP A 163 7.56 -5.99 18.54
C TRP A 163 7.85 -7.31 19.27
N ARG A 164 8.06 -8.38 18.50
CA ARG A 164 8.28 -9.75 19.01
C ARG A 164 9.09 -10.56 18.00
N GLU A 165 9.93 -11.47 18.49
CA GLU A 165 10.68 -12.45 17.67
C GLU A 165 9.79 -13.24 16.69
N THR A 166 8.54 -13.51 17.07
CA THR A 166 7.55 -14.23 16.25
C THR A 166 6.92 -13.38 15.13
N GLY A 167 7.32 -12.12 15.00
CA GLY A 167 6.71 -11.14 14.11
C GLY A 167 5.66 -10.26 14.82
N ASN A 168 5.50 -9.05 14.28
CA ASN A 168 4.76 -7.97 14.91
C ASN A 168 3.30 -7.96 14.43
N HIS A 169 2.35 -7.85 15.37
CA HIS A 169 0.91 -7.79 15.05
C HIS A 169 0.25 -6.58 15.72
N PHE A 170 -0.54 -5.83 14.94
CA PHE A 170 -1.41 -4.78 15.44
C PHE A 170 -2.56 -5.36 16.26
N GLN A 171 -2.81 -4.77 17.43
CA GLN A 171 -3.93 -5.09 18.32
C GLN A 171 -4.73 -3.81 18.53
N ALA A 172 -6.00 -3.78 18.17
CA ALA A 172 -6.84 -2.60 18.39
C ALA A 172 -7.24 -2.49 19.86
N ILE A 173 -7.26 -1.28 20.41
CA ILE A 173 -7.97 -1.01 21.67
C ILE A 173 -9.47 -1.14 21.40
N THR A 174 -10.16 -1.90 22.24
CA THR A 174 -11.61 -2.14 22.13
C THR A 174 -12.36 -1.41 23.24
N TYR A 175 -13.14 -0.40 22.86
CA TYR A 175 -14.05 0.29 23.76
C TYR A 175 -15.26 -0.57 24.14
N ASP A 176 -15.94 -0.22 25.23
CA ASP A 176 -17.25 -0.76 25.56
C ASP A 176 -18.23 -0.65 24.37
N ALA A 177 -19.06 -1.67 24.21
CA ALA A 177 -19.98 -1.81 23.09
C ALA A 177 -21.05 -0.71 23.10
N ASP A 178 -21.73 -0.47 24.23
CA ASP A 178 -22.80 0.54 24.31
C ASP A 178 -22.22 1.97 24.17
N ARG A 179 -21.04 2.21 24.75
CA ARG A 179 -20.29 3.47 24.61
C ARG A 179 -19.86 3.72 23.17
N TYR A 180 -19.32 2.72 22.47
CA TYR A 180 -18.98 2.82 21.05
C TYR A 180 -20.22 3.04 20.18
N ASP A 181 -21.30 2.29 20.42
CA ASP A 181 -22.56 2.45 19.71
C ASP A 181 -23.16 3.85 19.97
N SER A 182 -22.90 4.47 21.13
CA SER A 182 -23.28 5.85 21.44
C SER A 182 -22.39 6.91 20.74
N TYR A 183 -21.08 6.67 20.67
CA TYR A 183 -20.12 7.51 19.93
C TYR A 183 -20.43 7.55 18.43
N VAL A 184 -20.63 6.38 17.81
CA VAL A 184 -20.94 6.26 16.36
C VAL A 184 -22.20 7.04 15.98
N LYS A 185 -23.22 7.06 16.85
CA LYS A 185 -24.46 7.84 16.64
C LYS A 185 -24.27 9.36 16.73
N GLN A 186 -23.13 9.83 17.27
CA GLN A 186 -22.84 11.24 17.54
C GLN A 186 -21.67 11.79 16.71
N LEU A 187 -21.05 11.00 15.83
CA LEU A 187 -19.87 11.37 15.04
C LEU A 187 -19.98 12.74 14.35
N THR A 188 -21.11 13.05 13.71
CA THR A 188 -21.35 14.36 13.05
C THR A 188 -21.34 15.54 14.02
N THR A 189 -21.79 15.34 15.26
CA THR A 189 -21.83 16.34 16.34
C THR A 189 -20.48 16.46 17.05
N LEU A 190 -19.71 15.37 17.11
CA LEU A 190 -18.39 15.32 17.74
C LEU A 190 -17.25 15.74 16.80
N ALA A 191 -17.41 15.62 15.48
CA ALA A 191 -16.37 15.97 14.49
C ALA A 191 -15.87 17.44 14.61
N PRO A 192 -16.70 18.47 14.86
CA PRO A 192 -16.20 19.81 15.14
C PRO A 192 -15.36 19.90 16.42
N ARG A 193 -15.74 19.17 17.48
CA ARG A 193 -14.97 19.11 18.75
C ARG A 193 -13.64 18.38 18.56
N ARG A 194 -13.65 17.27 17.82
CA ARG A 194 -12.46 16.52 17.38
C ARG A 194 -11.50 17.43 16.62
N ASN A 195 -11.99 18.16 15.63
CA ASN A 195 -11.16 19.02 14.79
C ASN A 195 -10.57 20.19 15.60
N ALA A 196 -11.36 20.84 16.47
CA ALA A 196 -10.84 21.89 17.36
C ALA A 196 -9.75 21.39 18.34
N ILE A 197 -9.84 20.14 18.81
CA ILE A 197 -8.77 19.51 19.59
C ILE A 197 -7.55 19.22 18.70
N LEU A 198 -7.73 18.64 17.51
CA LEU A 198 -6.65 18.37 16.56
C LEU A 198 -5.86 19.64 16.16
N GLU A 199 -6.57 20.74 15.87
CA GLU A 199 -5.99 22.04 15.52
C GLU A 199 -5.09 22.60 16.64
N LYS A 200 -5.48 22.44 17.92
CA LYS A 200 -4.67 22.82 19.09
C LYS A 200 -3.29 22.14 19.09
N TYR A 201 -3.23 20.90 18.63
CA TYR A 201 -2.00 20.11 18.50
C TYR A 201 -1.35 20.22 17.10
N GLY A 202 -1.72 21.24 16.31
CA GLY A 202 -1.14 21.50 14.99
C GLY A 202 -1.52 20.49 13.90
N ARG A 203 -2.60 19.72 14.11
CA ARG A 203 -3.03 18.63 13.22
C ARG A 203 -4.16 19.12 12.31
N SER A 204 -4.18 18.63 11.07
CA SER A 204 -5.23 18.97 10.11
C SER A 204 -6.62 18.61 10.62
N ALA A 205 -7.57 19.53 10.48
CA ALA A 205 -8.99 19.22 10.56
C ALA A 205 -9.36 18.25 9.42
N MET A 206 -9.98 17.12 9.78
CA MET A 206 -10.50 16.14 8.82
C MET A 206 -11.98 16.37 8.57
N ASP A 207 -12.45 16.00 7.39
CA ASP A 207 -13.88 16.01 7.07
C ASP A 207 -14.65 14.88 7.78
N TYR A 208 -15.93 14.73 7.42
CA TYR A 208 -16.78 13.59 7.79
C TYR A 208 -17.64 13.16 6.58
N ILE A 209 -16.98 12.85 5.46
CA ILE A 209 -17.59 12.34 4.24
C ILE A 209 -17.62 10.81 4.32
N GLN A 210 -18.82 10.26 4.51
CA GLN A 210 -19.03 8.81 4.55
C GLN A 210 -18.43 8.13 3.30
N TYR A 211 -17.57 7.15 3.52
CA TYR A 211 -16.92 6.36 2.47
C TYR A 211 -17.96 5.74 1.50
N ASP A 212 -17.76 5.92 0.19
CA ASP A 212 -18.56 5.35 -0.89
C ASP A 212 -17.92 4.04 -1.42
N PRO A 213 -18.45 2.85 -1.06
CA PRO A 213 -17.89 1.59 -1.52
C PRO A 213 -18.05 1.37 -3.03
N GLU A 214 -19.07 1.96 -3.65
CA GLU A 214 -19.34 1.80 -5.08
C GLU A 214 -18.45 2.72 -5.92
N GLY A 215 -18.40 4.01 -5.60
CA GLY A 215 -17.54 4.99 -6.24
C GLY A 215 -16.07 4.61 -6.17
N THR A 216 -15.57 4.25 -4.98
CA THR A 216 -14.17 3.82 -4.80
C THR A 216 -13.88 2.50 -5.52
N THR A 217 -14.83 1.54 -5.56
CA THR A 217 -14.65 0.32 -6.35
C THR A 217 -14.59 0.61 -7.86
N LYS A 218 -15.45 1.51 -8.35
CA LYS A 218 -15.45 1.96 -9.75
C LYS A 218 -14.16 2.75 -10.07
N ALA A 219 -13.65 3.56 -9.14
CA ALA A 219 -12.38 4.28 -9.28
C ALA A 219 -11.17 3.33 -9.34
N ALA A 220 -11.05 2.39 -8.39
CA ALA A 220 -10.00 1.38 -8.38
C ALA A 220 -9.95 0.55 -9.68
N ALA A 221 -11.11 0.23 -10.26
CA ALA A 221 -11.18 -0.46 -11.54
C ALA A 221 -10.70 0.41 -12.74
N ARG A 222 -10.95 1.73 -12.71
CA ARG A 222 -10.42 2.68 -13.70
C ARG A 222 -8.90 2.84 -13.56
N ALA A 223 -8.42 3.13 -12.35
CA ALA A 223 -6.99 3.29 -12.05
C ALA A 223 -6.17 2.06 -12.45
N LEU A 224 -6.60 0.85 -12.05
CA LEU A 224 -5.97 -0.40 -12.49
C LEU A 224 -5.89 -0.57 -14.02
N LYS A 225 -6.90 -0.09 -14.77
CA LYS A 225 -6.90 -0.14 -16.24
C LYS A 225 -5.91 0.87 -16.83
N VAL A 226 -5.80 2.06 -16.23
CA VAL A 226 -4.85 3.11 -16.64
C VAL A 226 -3.41 2.68 -16.36
N ILE A 227 -3.09 2.34 -15.11
CA ILE A 227 -1.75 1.89 -14.67
C ILE A 227 -1.23 0.74 -15.54
N ARG A 228 -2.06 -0.29 -15.78
CA ARG A 228 -1.68 -1.44 -16.62
C ARG A 228 -1.49 -1.07 -18.10
N LYS A 229 -2.27 -0.10 -18.63
CA LYS A 229 -2.07 0.42 -19.98
C LYS A 229 -0.76 1.18 -20.09
N GLN A 230 -0.47 2.10 -19.16
CA GLN A 230 0.77 2.88 -19.13
C GLN A 230 2.00 1.97 -19.09
N ALA A 231 2.02 0.99 -18.17
CA ALA A 231 3.11 0.03 -18.06
C ALA A 231 3.34 -0.75 -19.37
N LYS A 232 2.28 -1.23 -20.03
CA LYS A 232 2.42 -1.91 -21.33
C LYS A 232 2.91 -0.98 -22.44
N SER A 233 2.41 0.26 -22.52
CA SER A 233 2.86 1.23 -23.52
C SER A 233 4.34 1.60 -23.32
N GLN A 234 4.83 1.71 -22.08
CA GLN A 234 6.25 1.90 -21.81
C GLN A 234 7.09 0.66 -22.16
N THR A 235 6.58 -0.57 -22.01
CA THR A 235 7.29 -1.76 -22.50
C THR A 235 7.50 -1.69 -24.01
N ILE A 236 6.43 -1.48 -24.78
CA ILE A 236 6.49 -1.44 -26.25
C ILE A 236 7.42 -0.32 -26.73
N ALA A 237 7.38 0.86 -26.11
CA ALA A 237 8.28 1.95 -26.48
C ALA A 237 9.77 1.64 -26.20
N GLN A 238 10.08 0.89 -25.12
CA GLN A 238 11.44 0.44 -24.85
C GLN A 238 11.89 -0.68 -25.80
N GLU A 239 10.98 -1.59 -26.17
CA GLU A 239 11.24 -2.66 -27.13
C GLU A 239 11.54 -2.07 -28.52
N MET A 240 10.69 -1.15 -29.02
CA MET A 240 10.93 -0.45 -30.30
C MET A 240 12.22 0.38 -30.29
N SER A 241 12.52 1.10 -29.20
CA SER A 241 13.77 1.88 -29.10
C SER A 241 15.02 1.00 -29.15
N ALA A 242 14.96 -0.20 -28.55
CA ALA A 242 16.06 -1.16 -28.59
C ALA A 242 16.19 -1.86 -29.95
N GLU A 243 15.08 -2.10 -30.65
CA GLU A 243 15.09 -2.58 -32.04
C GLU A 243 15.66 -1.52 -33.00
N GLU A 244 15.32 -0.23 -32.81
CA GLU A 244 15.89 0.88 -33.58
C GLU A 244 17.40 1.05 -33.29
N GLU A 245 17.83 1.09 -32.03
CA GLU A 245 19.26 1.16 -31.64
C GLU A 245 20.06 -0.04 -32.19
N HIS A 246 19.56 -1.27 -32.03
CA HIS A 246 20.26 -2.46 -32.54
C HIS A 246 20.30 -2.48 -34.08
N SER A 247 19.29 -1.92 -34.76
CA SER A 247 19.32 -1.76 -36.22
C SER A 247 20.32 -0.72 -36.70
N ALA A 248 20.58 0.32 -35.90
CA ALA A 248 21.57 1.37 -36.18
C ALA A 248 23.00 0.85 -36.01
N ASP A 249 23.29 0.15 -34.90
CA ASP A 249 24.56 -0.58 -34.70
C ASP A 249 24.78 -1.61 -35.82
N GLU A 250 23.73 -2.30 -36.27
CA GLU A 250 23.80 -3.22 -37.41
C GLU A 250 23.96 -2.52 -38.77
N SER A 251 23.69 -1.22 -38.91
CA SER A 251 24.02 -0.46 -40.13
C SER A 251 25.45 0.08 -40.09
N ASP A 252 25.88 0.68 -38.98
CA ASP A 252 27.25 1.21 -38.82
C ASP A 252 28.28 0.08 -38.92
N ALA A 253 28.02 -1.08 -38.29
CA ALA A 253 28.88 -2.26 -38.42
C ALA A 253 28.90 -2.83 -39.85
N LYS A 254 27.83 -2.69 -40.62
CA LYS A 254 27.81 -3.07 -42.05
C LYS A 254 28.53 -2.04 -42.92
N GLU A 255 28.51 -0.76 -42.56
CA GLU A 255 29.24 0.29 -43.29
C GLU A 255 30.76 0.20 -43.02
N GLU A 256 31.21 -0.09 -41.79
CA GLU A 256 32.63 -0.44 -41.53
C GLU A 256 33.06 -1.71 -42.28
N VAL A 257 32.21 -2.75 -42.29
CA VAL A 257 32.50 -4.01 -43.01
C VAL A 257 32.52 -3.78 -44.53
N ASP A 258 31.66 -2.94 -45.10
CA ASP A 258 31.68 -2.69 -46.55
C ASP A 258 32.85 -1.77 -46.95
N VAL A 259 33.22 -0.79 -46.11
CA VAL A 259 34.43 0.03 -46.30
C VAL A 259 35.71 -0.83 -46.24
N THR A 260 35.81 -1.75 -45.29
CA THR A 260 36.95 -2.69 -45.23
C THR A 260 36.93 -3.71 -46.36
N ARG A 261 35.77 -4.24 -46.75
CA ARG A 261 35.62 -5.13 -47.91
C ARG A 261 35.99 -4.43 -49.23
N MET A 262 35.61 -3.16 -49.42
CA MET A 262 36.04 -2.37 -50.59
C MET A 262 37.54 -2.10 -50.59
N ALA A 263 38.18 -1.95 -49.41
CA ALA A 263 39.63 -1.83 -49.31
C ALA A 263 40.36 -3.15 -49.65
N GLU A 264 39.82 -4.32 -49.25
CA GLU A 264 40.37 -5.62 -49.63
C GLU A 264 40.12 -5.96 -51.11
N GLU A 265 38.95 -5.65 -51.67
CA GLU A 265 38.65 -5.86 -53.10
C GLU A 265 39.52 -4.99 -54.00
N ALA A 266 39.86 -3.75 -53.58
CA ALA A 266 40.84 -2.92 -54.26
C ALA A 266 42.27 -3.49 -54.23
N LEU A 267 42.59 -4.37 -53.28
CA LEU A 267 43.88 -5.06 -53.19
C LEU A 267 43.91 -6.35 -54.04
N ASN A 268 42.76 -6.99 -54.25
CA ASN A 268 42.65 -8.35 -54.79
C ASN A 268 42.37 -8.41 -56.31
N THR A 269 42.26 -7.27 -56.99
CA THR A 269 42.04 -7.16 -58.47
C THR A 269 43.22 -7.66 -59.33
N ASN A 270 44.14 -8.45 -58.77
CA ASN A 270 45.38 -8.88 -59.41
C ASN A 270 45.63 -10.40 -59.35
N GLN A 271 44.57 -11.23 -59.26
CA GLN A 271 44.68 -12.64 -59.68
C GLN A 271 43.38 -13.34 -60.17
N ARG A 272 43.29 -13.44 -61.51
CA ARG A 272 43.15 -14.72 -62.23
C ARG A 272 41.88 -15.59 -62.05
N MET A 273 40.89 -15.32 -62.91
CA MET A 273 40.32 -16.28 -63.89
C MET A 273 40.32 -17.79 -63.58
N HIS A 274 39.14 -18.37 -63.31
CA HIS A 274 38.47 -19.49 -64.03
C HIS A 274 37.56 -20.36 -63.13
N GLY A 275 36.35 -20.71 -63.61
CA GLY A 275 35.59 -21.90 -63.15
C GLY A 275 34.12 -21.69 -62.74
N ASN A 276 33.19 -22.28 -63.50
CA ASN A 276 31.73 -22.41 -63.27
C ASN A 276 31.36 -23.92 -63.50
N PRO A 277 30.12 -24.40 -63.30
CA PRO A 277 29.17 -24.24 -62.17
C PRO A 277 28.38 -25.55 -61.81
N SER A 278 27.63 -25.59 -60.70
CA SER A 278 26.48 -26.50 -60.39
C SER A 278 26.08 -26.38 -58.90
N GLU A 279 24.91 -26.76 -58.35
CA GLU A 279 23.51 -27.02 -58.78
C GLU A 279 22.64 -26.82 -57.51
N GLU A 280 21.56 -26.01 -57.53
CA GLU A 280 20.13 -26.37 -57.69
C GLU A 280 19.39 -27.02 -56.48
N ASN A 281 18.17 -26.53 -56.18
CA ASN A 281 17.03 -27.15 -55.46
C ASN A 281 16.98 -27.27 -53.90
N ARG A 282 15.81 -27.39 -53.20
CA ARG A 282 14.38 -27.00 -53.46
C ARG A 282 13.38 -27.42 -52.32
N CYS A 283 12.55 -26.49 -51.79
CA CYS A 283 11.20 -26.71 -51.18
C CYS A 283 11.08 -27.58 -49.87
N ARG A 284 9.96 -27.71 -49.11
CA ARG A 284 8.68 -26.96 -48.88
C ARG A 284 7.91 -27.53 -47.64
N ASN A 285 7.00 -26.71 -47.04
CA ASN A 285 5.65 -27.06 -46.47
C ASN A 285 5.51 -28.06 -45.27
N GLU A 286 4.43 -28.18 -44.47
CA GLU A 286 3.24 -27.32 -44.09
C GLU A 286 2.49 -27.90 -42.83
N GLU A 287 1.90 -27.00 -42.01
CA GLU A 287 0.56 -27.03 -41.33
C GLU A 287 0.03 -28.00 -40.22
N SER A 288 -0.99 -27.46 -39.50
CA SER A 288 -2.11 -28.08 -38.73
C SER A 288 -1.91 -28.63 -37.29
N SER A 289 -2.90 -28.63 -36.35
CA SER A 289 -4.32 -28.16 -36.35
C SER A 289 -4.93 -27.89 -34.93
N ILE A 290 -6.27 -27.72 -34.76
CA ILE A 290 -6.99 -26.96 -33.67
C ILE A 290 -7.98 -27.76 -32.75
N THR A 291 -8.23 -27.33 -31.49
CA THR A 291 -9.47 -27.45 -30.62
C THR A 291 -9.34 -26.54 -29.34
N HIS A 292 -10.29 -26.09 -28.47
CA HIS A 292 -11.76 -26.19 -28.17
C HIS A 292 -12.26 -27.33 -27.22
N MET A 293 -13.07 -27.20 -26.12
CA MET A 293 -13.72 -26.12 -25.28
C MET A 293 -13.76 -26.59 -23.75
N ASP A 294 -14.54 -26.18 -22.71
CA ASP A 294 -15.67 -25.24 -22.42
C ASP A 294 -15.78 -24.84 -20.88
N SER A 295 -16.99 -24.65 -20.27
CA SER A 295 -17.30 -23.83 -19.06
C SER A 295 -18.30 -24.44 -18.02
N GLN A 296 -18.39 -23.93 -16.75
CA GLN A 296 -19.63 -23.90 -15.87
C GLN A 296 -19.52 -23.12 -14.50
N GLN A 297 -20.59 -23.09 -13.64
CA GLN A 297 -20.94 -22.01 -12.66
C GLN A 297 -21.80 -22.46 -11.41
N VAL A 298 -22.18 -21.54 -10.47
CA VAL A 298 -23.30 -21.53 -9.43
C VAL A 298 -22.96 -21.97 -7.97
N ASP A 299 -23.63 -21.57 -6.83
CA ASP A 299 -24.11 -20.27 -6.23
C ASP A 299 -24.69 -20.44 -4.75
N SER A 300 -25.07 -19.35 -4.03
CA SER A 300 -25.91 -19.21 -2.78
C SER A 300 -25.32 -19.56 -1.37
N GLY A 301 -25.79 -19.08 -0.19
CA GLY A 301 -26.70 -17.97 0.22
C GLY A 301 -27.28 -18.00 1.68
N THR A 302 -27.61 -16.83 2.31
CA THR A 302 -28.55 -16.58 3.49
C THR A 302 -27.99 -16.29 4.95
N ARG A 303 -28.77 -15.59 5.82
CA ARG A 303 -28.52 -15.01 7.20
C ARG A 303 -29.88 -14.91 8.00
N PRO A 304 -30.12 -14.28 9.20
CA PRO A 304 -29.35 -13.60 10.31
C PRO A 304 -29.72 -14.19 11.75
N PRO A 305 -30.28 -13.56 12.84
CA PRO A 305 -30.21 -12.21 13.50
C PRO A 305 -30.20 -12.09 15.10
N ARG A 306 -29.53 -11.04 15.65
CA ARG A 306 -29.89 -10.11 16.80
C ARG A 306 -29.97 -10.45 18.32
N THR A 307 -29.54 -9.44 19.14
CA THR A 307 -29.95 -8.94 20.51
C THR A 307 -28.94 -9.03 21.69
N VAL A 308 -28.97 -8.22 22.80
CA VAL A 308 -29.07 -6.72 23.00
C VAL A 308 -28.89 -6.26 24.51
N ARG A 309 -28.48 -4.99 24.76
CA ARG A 309 -28.72 -4.07 25.94
C ARG A 309 -27.78 -3.91 27.19
N ASP A 310 -27.51 -2.63 27.51
CA ASP A 310 -27.47 -1.88 28.81
C ASP A 310 -26.18 -1.85 29.70
N GLY A 311 -25.29 -0.86 29.47
CA GLY A 311 -25.16 0.32 30.37
C GLY A 311 -23.98 0.55 31.35
N ILE A 312 -23.25 1.68 31.14
CA ILE A 312 -22.59 2.63 32.10
C ILE A 312 -21.34 2.16 32.92
N GLU A 313 -20.17 2.78 32.65
CA GLU A 313 -19.36 3.62 33.59
C GLU A 313 -18.17 4.27 32.82
N LEU A 314 -17.70 5.46 33.24
CA LEU A 314 -16.76 6.29 32.42
C LEU A 314 -15.44 6.70 33.09
N GLU A 315 -15.24 6.48 34.38
CA GLU A 315 -14.04 6.94 35.09
C GLU A 315 -12.89 5.91 35.10
N GLY A 316 -13.18 4.64 34.82
CA GLY A 316 -12.18 3.55 34.84
C GLY A 316 -11.15 3.60 33.71
N GLU A 317 -11.57 3.85 32.47
CA GLU A 317 -10.68 3.77 31.30
C GLU A 317 -9.59 4.87 31.27
N ALA A 318 -9.86 6.05 31.85
CA ALA A 318 -8.84 7.08 32.01
C ALA A 318 -7.71 6.62 32.95
N LYS A 319 -8.02 5.75 33.91
CA LYS A 319 -7.04 5.10 34.78
C LYS A 319 -6.32 3.95 34.06
N GLU A 320 -7.00 3.15 33.25
CA GLU A 320 -6.40 2.03 32.50
C GLU A 320 -5.42 2.52 31.40
N LEU A 321 -5.78 3.60 30.68
CA LEU A 321 -4.87 4.28 29.75
C LEU A 321 -3.67 4.88 30.51
N ARG A 322 -3.89 5.52 31.66
CA ARG A 322 -2.78 6.03 32.50
C ARG A 322 -1.90 4.90 33.02
N GLU A 323 -2.44 3.77 33.48
CA GLU A 323 -1.65 2.64 33.99
C GLU A 323 -0.77 2.04 32.89
N HIS A 324 -1.28 1.87 31.67
CA HIS A 324 -0.48 1.43 30.52
C HIS A 324 0.63 2.40 30.10
N MET A 325 0.60 3.67 30.53
CA MET A 325 1.60 4.70 30.20
C MET A 325 2.54 5.01 31.39
N VAL A 326 2.05 4.91 32.63
CA VAL A 326 2.84 5.09 33.85
C VAL A 326 3.83 3.93 34.06
N THR A 327 3.46 2.70 33.69
CA THR A 327 4.41 1.55 33.68
C THR A 327 5.58 1.72 32.71
N ALA A 328 5.62 2.78 31.89
CA ALA A 328 6.75 3.12 31.03
C ALA A 328 7.56 4.34 31.54
N SER A 329 7.23 4.89 32.72
CA SER A 329 7.85 6.10 33.27
C SER A 329 8.60 5.90 34.60
N GLU A 330 8.26 4.87 35.39
CA GLU A 330 8.78 4.73 36.77
C GLU A 330 10.16 4.03 36.91
N GLU A 331 10.83 3.63 35.82
CA GLU A 331 12.16 2.99 35.86
C GLU A 331 13.35 3.94 35.53
N ASN A 332 13.13 5.24 35.37
CA ASN A 332 14.18 6.20 34.95
C ASN A 332 14.60 7.26 36.01
N ASP A 333 14.43 6.96 37.31
CA ASP A 333 15.13 7.68 38.40
C ASP A 333 16.37 6.88 38.85
N VAL A 334 17.42 6.92 38.02
CA VAL A 334 18.78 6.52 38.42
C VAL A 334 19.71 7.71 38.23
N ASP A 335 20.16 8.26 39.35
CA ASP A 335 21.02 9.44 39.44
C ASP A 335 22.41 9.18 38.82
N ILE A 336 22.68 9.76 37.64
CA ILE A 336 23.99 9.71 36.98
C ILE A 336 24.79 10.96 37.36
N THR A 337 25.43 10.90 38.52
CA THR A 337 26.55 11.79 38.85
C THR A 337 27.74 11.47 37.94
N ASN A 338 28.36 12.49 37.34
CA ASN A 338 29.57 12.32 36.51
C ASN A 338 30.72 11.63 37.27
N ASP A 339 31.48 10.76 36.60
CA ASP A 339 32.95 10.88 36.61
C ASP A 339 33.67 10.14 35.46
N ASP A 340 34.77 10.76 35.03
CA ASP A 340 36.00 10.31 34.36
C ASP A 340 36.13 9.07 33.43
N THR A 341 36.62 9.37 32.22
CA THR A 341 37.68 8.68 31.40
C THR A 341 37.66 7.14 31.25
N TYR A 342 37.71 6.60 30.02
CA TYR A 342 38.82 6.79 29.06
C TYR A 342 38.45 6.48 27.60
#